data_AF-A0A970S3Y8-F1
#
_entry.id   AF-A0A970S3Y8-F1
#
_cell.length_a   1.000
_cell.length_b   1.000
_cell.length_c   1.000
_cell.angle_alpha   90.00
_cell.angle_beta   90.00
_cell.angle_gamma   90.00
#
_symmetry.space_group_name_H-M   'P 1'
#
loop_
_entity.id
_entity.type
_entity.pdbx_description
1 polymer ?
#
loop_
_entity_poly.entity_id
_entity_poly.type
_entity_poly.pdbx_seq_one_letter_code
_entity_poly.pdbx_strand_id
1 'polypeptide(L)'
;MLVANKRPQEYRHYHRQRESLRAQARRQHNLHAAAYKVKVFAAIFLCALMAISVIAHYTQVVEITRQLELARSELDALQEEGKHLKLEIASLNSPERLEKEAYELGMQYPGREQMIILTAGASKN
;
A
#
# COMPACT_ATOMS: atom_id res chain seq x y z
N MET A 1 -48.24 -42.63 -71.63
CA MET A 1 -46.98 -42.22 -70.97
C MET A 1 -46.99 -40.69 -70.91
N LEU A 2 -47.32 -40.11 -69.76
CA LEU A 2 -47.37 -38.66 -69.58
C LEU A 2 -45.99 -38.19 -69.12
N VAL A 3 -45.20 -37.60 -70.02
CA VAL A 3 -43.91 -36.99 -69.68
C VAL A 3 -44.16 -35.52 -69.38
N ALA A 4 -43.86 -35.11 -68.15
CA ALA A 4 -43.95 -33.73 -67.72
C ALA A 4 -42.94 -32.87 -68.50
N ASN A 5 -43.43 -32.04 -69.41
CA ASN A 5 -42.64 -30.98 -70.06
C ASN A 5 -42.39 -29.86 -69.04
N LYS A 6 -41.34 -30.02 -68.23
CA LYS A 6 -40.99 -29.07 -67.18
C LYS A 6 -40.11 -27.97 -67.76
N ARG A 7 -40.66 -26.75 -67.79
CA ARG A 7 -40.00 -25.57 -68.36
C ARG A 7 -38.70 -25.27 -67.60
N PRO A 8 -37.55 -25.11 -68.29
CA PRO A 8 -36.24 -25.02 -67.65
C PRO A 8 -35.98 -23.74 -66.84
N GLN A 9 -36.86 -22.73 -66.95
CA GLN A 9 -36.67 -21.44 -66.26
C GLN A 9 -36.97 -21.49 -64.75
N GLU A 10 -37.96 -22.27 -64.30
CA GLU A 10 -38.33 -22.30 -62.87
C GLU A 10 -37.24 -22.89 -61.98
N TYR A 11 -36.45 -23.85 -62.50
CA TYR A 11 -35.32 -24.41 -61.77
C TYR A 11 -34.23 -23.37 -61.48
N ARG A 12 -33.96 -22.45 -62.42
CA ARG A 12 -32.88 -21.46 -62.30
C ARG A 12 -33.14 -20.47 -61.16
N HIS A 13 -34.40 -20.13 -60.91
CA HIS A 13 -34.81 -19.23 -59.82
C HIS A 13 -34.74 -19.92 -58.45
N TYR A 14 -35.19 -21.18 -58.34
CA TYR A 14 -35.08 -21.95 -57.10
C TYR A 14 -33.62 -22.19 -56.69
N HIS A 15 -32.73 -22.47 -57.63
CA HIS A 15 -31.31 -22.64 -57.33
C HIS A 15 -30.66 -21.32 -56.86
N ARG A 16 -30.94 -20.20 -57.53
CA ARG A 16 -30.41 -18.88 -57.14
C ARG A 16 -30.91 -18.43 -55.76
N GLN A 17 -32.18 -18.67 -55.44
CA GLN A 17 -32.74 -18.32 -54.13
C GLN A 17 -32.20 -19.22 -53.00
N ARG A 18 -31.93 -20.49 -53.28
CA ARG A 18 -31.36 -21.43 -52.29
C ARG A 18 -29.87 -21.18 -52.03
N GLU A 19 -29.13 -20.70 -53.04
CA GLU A 19 -27.74 -20.27 -52.89
C GLU A 19 -27.61 -18.97 -52.07
N SER A 20 -28.50 -17.99 -52.28
CA SER A 20 -28.48 -16.75 -51.51
C SER A 20 -28.78 -16.98 -50.03
N LEU A 21 -29.75 -17.83 -49.70
CA LEU A 21 -30.08 -18.22 -48.32
C LEU A 21 -28.90 -18.96 -47.64
N ARG A 22 -28.21 -19.85 -48.38
CA ARG A 22 -27.01 -20.54 -47.88
C ARG A 22 -25.84 -19.58 -47.66
N ALA A 23 -25.65 -18.61 -48.55
CA ALA A 23 -24.62 -17.58 -48.40
C ALA A 23 -24.90 -16.66 -47.20
N GLN A 24 -26.16 -16.30 -46.97
CA GLN A 24 -26.59 -15.54 -45.78
C GLN A 24 -26.38 -16.33 -44.49
N ALA A 25 -26.77 -17.61 -44.44
CA ALA A 25 -26.55 -18.48 -43.28
C ALA A 25 -25.04 -18.65 -42.96
N ARG A 26 -24.19 -18.80 -43.98
CA ARG A 26 -22.73 -18.84 -43.81
C ARG A 26 -22.17 -17.52 -43.29
N ARG A 27 -22.65 -16.37 -43.80
CA ARG A 27 -22.26 -15.06 -43.29
C ARG A 27 -22.66 -14.89 -41.82
N GLN A 28 -23.88 -15.26 -41.45
CA GLN A 28 -24.33 -15.18 -40.05
C GLN A 28 -23.50 -16.09 -39.13
N HIS A 29 -23.22 -17.33 -39.53
CA HIS A 29 -22.35 -18.23 -38.78
C HIS A 29 -20.93 -17.67 -38.58
N ASN A 30 -20.35 -17.08 -39.63
CA ASN A 30 -19.03 -16.46 -39.56
C ASN A 30 -19.01 -15.22 -38.66
N LEU A 31 -20.08 -14.42 -38.66
CA LEU A 31 -20.23 -13.26 -37.76
C LEU A 31 -20.36 -13.70 -36.30
N HIS A 32 -21.15 -14.74 -36.01
CA HIS A 32 -21.26 -15.29 -34.65
C HIS A 32 -19.92 -15.90 -34.17
N ALA A 33 -19.22 -16.62 -35.04
CA ALA A 33 -17.89 -17.15 -34.73
C ALA A 33 -16.86 -16.03 -34.48
N ALA A 34 -16.89 -14.96 -35.28
CA ALA A 34 -16.03 -13.79 -35.06
C ALA A 34 -16.36 -13.06 -33.76
N ALA A 35 -17.64 -12.84 -33.47
CA ALA A 35 -18.09 -12.23 -32.21
C ALA A 35 -17.70 -13.06 -30.99
N TYR A 36 -17.77 -14.40 -31.08
CA TYR A 36 -17.30 -15.28 -30.01
C TYR A 36 -15.79 -15.14 -29.78
N LYS A 37 -14.99 -15.14 -30.85
CA LYS A 37 -13.54 -14.92 -30.74
C LYS A 37 -13.22 -13.57 -30.08
N VAL A 38 -13.89 -12.48 -30.50
CA VAL A 38 -13.71 -11.15 -29.90
C VAL A 38 -14.10 -11.15 -28.42
N LYS A 39 -15.20 -11.81 -28.03
CA LYS A 39 -15.60 -11.95 -26.62
C LYS A 39 -14.55 -12.69 -25.79
N VAL A 40 -14.00 -13.78 -26.31
CA VAL A 40 -12.94 -14.54 -25.63
C VAL A 40 -11.68 -13.69 -25.48
N PHE A 41 -11.25 -12.99 -26.54
CA PHE A 41 -10.12 -12.06 -26.45
C PHE A 41 -10.36 -10.94 -25.45
N ALA A 42 -11.56 -10.35 -25.43
CA ALA A 42 -11.92 -9.32 -24.47
C ALA A 42 -11.89 -9.86 -23.02
N ALA A 43 -12.37 -11.08 -22.78
CA ALA A 43 -12.32 -11.72 -21.47
C ALA A 43 -10.88 -11.97 -21.00
N ILE A 44 -10.02 -12.47 -21.89
CA ILE A 44 -8.59 -12.68 -21.59
C ILE A 44 -7.92 -11.34 -21.27
N PHE A 45 -8.21 -10.31 -22.07
CA PHE A 45 -7.66 -8.98 -21.87
C PHE A 45 -8.10 -8.37 -20.54
N LEU A 46 -9.39 -8.48 -20.19
CA LEU A 46 -9.91 -8.03 -18.90
C LEU A 46 -9.24 -8.76 -17.73
N CYS A 47 -9.03 -10.07 -17.87
CA CYS A 47 -8.34 -10.88 -16.86
C CYS A 47 -6.88 -10.45 -16.68
N ALA A 48 -6.17 -10.15 -17.78
CA ALA A 48 -4.82 -9.60 -17.73
C ALA A 48 -4.77 -8.22 -17.05
N LEU A 49 -5.72 -7.33 -17.35
CA LEU A 49 -5.82 -6.03 -16.68
C LEU A 49 -6.08 -6.15 -15.18
N MET A 50 -6.94 -7.08 -14.76
CA MET A 50 -7.17 -7.39 -13.34
C MET A 50 -5.88 -7.88 -12.66
N ALA A 51 -5.11 -8.75 -13.31
CA ALA A 51 -3.84 -9.21 -12.75
C ALA A 51 -2.83 -8.05 -12.57
N ILE A 52 -2.73 -7.16 -13.55
CA ILE A 52 -1.87 -5.98 -13.50
C ILE A 52 -2.34 -5.01 -12.40
N SER A 53 -3.64 -4.78 -12.26
CA SER A 53 -4.18 -3.86 -11.25
C SER A 53 -3.89 -4.33 -9.83
N VAL A 54 -3.98 -5.64 -9.58
CA VAL A 54 -3.59 -6.22 -8.29
C VAL A 54 -2.13 -5.93 -8.00
N ILE A 55 -1.23 -6.19 -8.95
CA ILE A 55 0.22 -5.94 -8.80
C ILE A 55 0.51 -4.45 -8.55
N ALA A 56 -0.14 -3.55 -9.29
CA ALA A 56 0.01 -2.10 -9.09
C ALA A 56 -0.50 -1.62 -7.72
N HIS A 57 -1.51 -2.29 -7.16
CA HIS A 57 -1.96 -2.03 -5.80
C HIS A 57 -0.91 -2.45 -4.76
N TYR A 58 -0.18 -3.54 -5.02
CA TYR A 58 0.91 -4.00 -4.16
C TYR A 58 2.13 -3.07 -4.20
N THR A 59 2.43 -2.41 -5.32
CA THR A 59 3.57 -1.48 -5.38
C THR A 59 3.40 -0.28 -4.46
N GLN A 60 2.17 0.22 -4.30
CA GLN A 60 1.89 1.30 -3.35
C GLN A 60 2.07 0.86 -1.90
N VAL A 61 1.68 -0.38 -1.59
CA VAL A 61 1.85 -0.95 -0.25
C VAL A 61 3.34 -1.08 0.08
N VAL A 62 4.17 -1.53 -0.86
CA VAL A 62 5.62 -1.69 -0.65
C VAL A 62 6.29 -0.34 -0.36
N GLU A 63 5.91 0.72 -1.06
CA GLU A 63 6.48 2.04 -0.84
C GLU A 63 6.06 2.64 0.51
N ILE A 64 4.79 2.48 0.90
CA ILE A 64 4.29 2.90 2.21
C ILE A 64 4.98 2.11 3.33
N THR A 65 5.14 0.79 3.19
CA THR A 65 5.85 -0.04 4.18
C THR A 65 7.30 0.41 4.33
N ARG A 66 7.98 0.73 3.23
CA ARG A 66 9.37 1.22 3.28
C ARG A 66 9.47 2.56 4.01
N GLN A 67 8.55 3.49 3.73
CA GLN A 67 8.51 4.78 4.43
C GLN A 67 8.22 4.60 5.92
N LEU A 68 7.33 3.66 6.27
CA LEU A 68 7.01 3.33 7.65
C LEU A 68 8.22 2.73 8.39
N GLU A 69 8.96 1.83 7.74
CA GLU A 69 10.19 1.23 8.30
C GLU A 69 11.24 2.30 8.59
N LEU A 70 11.46 3.21 7.64
CA LEU A 70 12.38 4.34 7.79
C LEU A 70 11.96 5.25 8.94
N ALA A 71 10.68 5.66 8.98
CA ALA A 71 10.16 6.52 10.04
C ALA A 71 10.24 5.85 11.43
N ARG A 72 10.06 4.54 11.51
CA ARG A 72 10.25 3.79 12.76
C ARG A 72 11.71 3.77 13.19
N SER A 73 12.63 3.53 12.25
CA SER A 73 14.07 3.52 12.56
C SER A 73 14.55 4.89 13.05
N GLU A 74 14.03 5.97 12.47
CA GLU A 74 14.34 7.34 12.89
C GLU A 74 13.77 7.65 14.27
N LEU A 75 12.54 7.21 14.57
CA LEU A 75 11.96 7.32 15.90
C LEU A 75 12.77 6.57 16.97
N ASP A 76 13.20 5.35 16.68
CA ASP A 76 13.99 4.55 17.61
C ASP A 76 15.35 5.21 17.88
N ALA A 77 16.02 5.72 16.84
CA ALA A 77 17.27 6.47 16.97
C ALA A 77 17.10 7.74 17.82
N LEU A 78 16.08 8.55 17.53
CA LEU A 78 15.76 9.75 18.32
C LEU A 78 15.43 9.43 19.78
N GLN A 79 14.75 8.31 20.02
CA GLN A 79 14.41 7.89 21.38
C GLN A 79 15.64 7.41 22.16
N GLU A 80 16.59 6.77 21.49
CA GLU A 80 17.88 6.39 22.08
C GLU A 80 18.75 7.61 22.38
N GLU A 81 18.84 8.56 21.45
CA GLU A 81 19.48 9.86 21.69
C GLU A 81 18.85 10.60 22.87
N GLY A 82 17.51 10.66 22.93
CA GLY A 82 16.79 11.29 24.03
C GLY A 82 17.06 10.63 25.39
N LYS A 83 17.26 9.31 25.44
CA LYS A 83 17.68 8.60 26.66
C LYS A 83 19.12 8.95 27.01
N HIS A 84 20.02 8.98 26.04
CA HIS A 84 21.41 9.36 26.25
C HIS A 84 21.55 10.78 26.80
N LEU A 85 20.86 11.76 26.20
CA LEU A 85 20.86 13.15 26.67
C LEU A 85 20.31 13.26 28.10
N LYS A 86 19.27 12.50 28.46
CA LYS A 86 18.74 12.48 29.84
C LYS A 86 19.77 11.96 30.84
N LEU A 87 20.52 10.92 30.47
CA LEU A 87 21.61 10.41 31.30
C LEU A 87 22.73 11.43 31.44
N GLU A 88 23.09 12.13 30.36
CA GLU A 88 24.09 13.18 30.39
C GLU A 88 23.67 14.34 31.30
N ILE A 89 22.43 14.81 31.20
CA ILE A 89 21.86 15.82 32.09
C ILE A 89 21.87 15.34 33.54
N ALA A 90 21.52 14.09 33.81
CA ALA A 90 21.56 13.54 35.16
C ALA A 90 23.01 13.46 35.69
N SER A 91 23.98 13.14 34.83
CA SER A 91 25.40 13.13 35.18
C SER A 91 25.95 14.54 35.45
N LEU A 92 25.49 15.54 34.70
CA LEU A 92 25.83 16.95 34.89
C LEU A 92 25.23 17.51 36.18
N ASN A 93 23.99 17.15 36.49
CA ASN A 93 23.31 17.50 37.74
C ASN A 93 23.70 16.60 38.91
N SER A 94 24.69 15.71 38.75
CA SER A 94 25.12 14.87 39.86
C SER A 94 25.69 15.75 40.98
N PRO A 95 25.30 15.51 42.25
CA PRO A 95 25.75 16.32 43.39
C PRO A 95 27.27 16.42 43.46
N GLU A 96 27.97 15.34 43.11
CA GLU A 96 29.42 15.23 43.15
C GLU A 96 30.11 16.16 42.14
N ARG A 97 29.55 16.32 40.93
CA ARG A 97 30.05 17.31 39.96
C ARG A 97 29.71 18.74 40.39
N LEU A 98 28.50 18.97 40.88
CA LEU A 98 28.08 20.28 41.36
C LEU A 98 28.93 20.75 42.56
N GLU A 99 29.25 19.85 43.50
CA GLU A 99 30.17 20.11 44.61
C GLU A 99 31.58 20.44 44.10
N LYS A 100 32.10 19.66 43.15
CA LYS A 100 33.41 19.91 42.55
C LYS A 100 33.48 21.29 41.89
N GLU A 101 32.48 21.65 41.10
CA GLU A 101 32.41 22.95 40.42
C GLU A 101 32.20 24.10 41.42
N ALA A 102 31.41 23.88 42.48
CA ALA A 102 31.26 24.84 43.57
C ALA A 102 32.60 25.08 44.30
N TYR A 103 33.40 24.04 44.55
CA TYR A 103 34.73 24.19 45.13
C TYR A 103 35.70 24.92 44.20
N GLU A 104 35.67 24.65 42.89
CA GLU A 104 36.47 25.37 41.89
C GLU A 104 36.10 26.87 41.82
N LEU A 105 34.83 27.21 42.06
CA LEU A 105 34.34 28.58 42.20
C LEU A 105 34.65 29.22 43.57
N GLY A 106 35.35 28.51 44.46
CA GLY A 106 35.74 29.00 45.78
C GLY A 106 34.61 28.95 46.83
N MET A 107 33.51 28.24 46.55
CA MET A 107 32.47 28.00 47.53
C MET A 107 32.95 26.98 48.57
N GLN A 108 32.56 27.18 49.83
CA GLN A 108 32.85 26.27 50.93
C GLN A 108 31.56 25.89 51.65
N TYR A 109 31.56 24.69 52.24
CA TYR A 109 30.45 24.26 53.07
C TYR A 109 30.26 25.21 54.25
N PRO A 110 29.01 25.62 54.54
CA PRO A 110 28.72 26.45 55.69
C PRO A 110 29.08 25.73 56.99
N GLY A 111 29.55 26.49 57.98
CA GLY A 111 29.81 25.97 59.32
C GLY A 111 28.52 25.50 60.01
N ARG A 112 28.62 24.62 61.01
CA ARG A 112 27.44 24.12 61.75
C ARG A 112 26.58 25.24 62.35
N GLU A 113 27.22 26.34 62.74
CA GLU A 113 26.58 27.54 63.28
C GLU A 113 25.66 28.26 62.26
N GLN A 114 25.84 28.00 60.96
CA GLN A 114 25.12 28.63 59.86
C GLN A 114 24.04 27.70 59.26
N MET A 115 23.86 26.49 59.82
CA MET A 115 22.86 25.52 59.36
C MET A 115 21.66 25.47 60.31
N ILE A 116 20.47 25.71 59.76
CA ILE A 116 19.19 25.51 60.47
C ILE A 116 18.57 24.20 60.00
N ILE A 117 18.56 23.18 60.86
CA ILE A 117 17.97 21.86 60.56
C ILE A 117 16.49 21.89 60.91
N LEU A 118 15.63 21.93 59.89
CA LEU A 118 14.18 21.86 60.08
C LEU A 118 13.75 20.39 60.18
N THR A 119 13.26 19.98 61.35
CA THR A 119 12.65 18.66 61.52
C THR A 119 11.17 18.76 61.16
N ALA A 120 10.79 18.30 59.96
CA ALA A 120 9.39 18.23 59.53
C ALA A 120 8.69 17.07 60.26
N GLY A 121 8.20 17.31 61.49
CA GLY A 121 7.51 16.26 62.24
C GLY A 121 7.04 16.58 63.66
N ALA A 122 7.23 17.79 64.18
CA ALA A 122 6.78 18.14 65.54
C ALA A 122 5.97 19.44 65.55
N SER A 123 4.79 19.41 64.92
CA SER A 123 3.71 20.34 65.26
C SER A 123 2.39 19.57 65.18
N LYS A 124 2.10 18.86 66.27
CA LYS A 124 0.74 18.51 66.66
C LYS A 124 0.63 18.77 68.17
N ASN A 125 -0.32 19.64 68.49
CA ASN A 125 -0.80 20.13 69.79
C ASN A 125 -0.27 21.50 70.18
#